data_AF-A0A166BHH4-F1
#
_entry.id   AF-A0A166BHH4-F1
#
_cell.length_a   1.000
_cell.length_b   1.000
_cell.length_c   1.000
_cell.angle_alpha   90.00
_cell.angle_beta   90.00
_cell.angle_gamma   90.00
#
_symmetry.space_group_name_H-M   'P 1'
#
loop_
_entity.id
_entity.type
_entity.pdbx_description
1 polymer ?
#
loop_
_entity_poly.entity_id
_entity_poly.type
_entity_poly.pdbx_seq_one_letter_code
_entity_poly.pdbx_strand_id
1 'polypeptide(L)'
;MLREDGWRTLLTNLYVALKPGGYVVVLEGDPVAYTEKRPPPLAGTGHDLTAAMSGSSALTQVNCLLTGAALQRQLVVDLSYRLGHLLQTAGLRVTACSRALGPTGTLCSRYTGLRGTPLHDVRATATTIVCETVEALSRTLLSRGRLEAPLSTPIGTEEGRASVARGAKVQIQEGVLFLFAEWVAQRPMS
;
A
#
# COMPACT_ATOMS: atom_id res chain seq x y z
N MET A 1 -4.10 6.02 -5.74
CA MET A 1 -3.54 6.86 -4.66
C MET A 1 -3.48 8.31 -5.09
N LEU A 2 -4.03 9.20 -4.26
CA LEU A 2 -4.03 10.66 -4.45
C LEU A 2 -3.12 11.33 -3.41
N ARG A 3 -2.77 12.59 -3.68
CA ARG A 3 -2.25 13.51 -2.68
C ARG A 3 -3.36 13.94 -1.71
N GLU A 4 -3.01 14.57 -0.59
CA GLU A 4 -3.99 14.90 0.45
C GLU A 4 -5.07 15.89 -0.02
N ASP A 5 -4.70 16.90 -0.79
CA ASP A 5 -5.61 17.84 -1.46
C ASP A 5 -6.54 17.14 -2.46
N GLY A 6 -6.00 16.20 -3.23
CA GLY A 6 -6.78 15.35 -4.13
C GLY A 6 -7.81 14.51 -3.40
N TRP A 7 -7.44 13.91 -2.26
CA TRP A 7 -8.36 13.17 -1.41
C TRP A 7 -9.46 14.06 -0.84
N ARG A 8 -9.12 15.23 -0.29
CA ARG A 8 -10.10 16.18 0.24
C ARG A 8 -11.12 16.57 -0.83
N THR A 9 -10.62 16.94 -2.01
CA THR A 9 -11.47 17.33 -3.15
C THR A 9 -12.39 16.19 -3.59
N LEU A 10 -11.86 14.97 -3.75
CA LEU A 10 -12.63 13.79 -4.12
C LEU A 10 -13.76 13.53 -3.11
N LEU A 11 -13.46 13.51 -1.81
CA LEU A 11 -14.42 13.17 -0.78
C LEU A 11 -15.51 14.25 -0.62
N THR A 12 -15.15 15.54 -0.74
CA THR A 12 -16.14 16.63 -0.79
C THR A 12 -17.07 16.49 -1.99
N ASN A 13 -16.54 16.17 -3.17
CA ASN A 13 -17.35 15.96 -4.37
C ASN A 13 -18.28 14.76 -4.22
N LEU A 14 -17.80 13.66 -3.62
CA LEU A 14 -18.65 12.50 -3.31
C LEU A 14 -19.77 12.87 -2.34
N TYR A 15 -19.49 13.62 -1.28
CA TYR A 15 -20.52 14.08 -0.35
C TYR A 15 -21.63 14.88 -1.07
N VAL A 16 -21.25 15.82 -1.94
CA VAL A 16 -22.21 16.64 -2.70
C VAL A 16 -23.04 15.79 -3.66
N ALA A 17 -22.42 14.84 -4.36
CA ALA A 17 -23.07 14.00 -5.36
C ALA A 17 -24.01 12.95 -4.78
N LEU A 18 -23.74 12.44 -3.57
CA LEU A 18 -24.56 11.42 -2.93
C LEU A 18 -25.89 12.00 -2.48
N LYS A 19 -26.99 11.27 -2.68
CA LYS A 19 -28.25 11.58 -2.00
C LYS A 19 -28.09 11.37 -0.48
N PRO A 20 -28.88 12.06 0.36
CA PRO A 20 -28.97 11.73 1.79
C PRO A 20 -29.20 10.22 1.98
N GLY A 21 -28.43 9.60 2.87
CA GLY A 21 -28.44 8.14 3.09
C GLY A 21 -27.62 7.32 2.09
N GLY A 22 -27.05 7.92 1.03
CA GLY A 22 -26.20 7.24 0.07
C GLY A 22 -24.87 6.78 0.67
N TYR A 23 -24.32 5.69 0.12
CA TYR A 23 -23.10 5.04 0.62
C TYR A 23 -21.89 5.29 -0.28
N VAL A 24 -20.72 5.36 0.34
CA VAL A 24 -19.41 5.24 -0.29
C VAL A 24 -18.75 3.99 0.25
N VAL A 25 -18.21 3.17 -0.65
CA VAL A 25 -17.32 2.06 -0.32
C VAL A 25 -15.97 2.36 -0.94
N VAL A 26 -14.92 2.43 -0.12
CA VAL A 26 -13.55 2.67 -0.58
C VAL A 26 -12.67 1.51 -0.14
N LEU A 27 -12.05 0.84 -1.11
CA LEU A 27 -11.00 -0.15 -0.87
C LEU A 27 -9.66 0.47 -1.24
N GLU A 28 -8.74 0.56 -0.28
CA GLU A 28 -7.39 1.07 -0.50
C GLU A 28 -6.36 0.13 0.12
N GLY A 29 -5.16 0.11 -0.47
CA GLY A 29 -4.02 -0.67 -0.01
C GLY A 29 -2.85 0.24 0.28
N ASP A 30 -2.12 -0.04 1.35
CA ASP A 30 -0.92 0.73 1.66
C ASP A 30 0.29 0.22 0.89
N PRO A 31 1.14 1.10 0.35
CA PRO A 31 2.31 0.71 -0.43
C PRO A 31 3.46 0.23 0.46
N VAL A 32 3.17 -0.35 1.64
CA VAL A 32 4.14 -0.82 2.63
C VAL A 32 4.00 -2.34 2.77
N ALA A 33 5.10 -3.04 2.52
CA ALA A 33 5.21 -4.48 2.61
C ALA A 33 5.66 -4.93 4.01
N TYR A 34 5.06 -6.03 4.44
CA TYR A 34 5.30 -6.71 5.70
C TYR A 34 5.59 -8.20 5.49
N THR A 35 5.95 -8.90 6.56
CA THR A 35 6.10 -10.37 6.58
C THR A 35 5.42 -10.93 7.83
N GLU A 36 5.25 -12.25 7.94
CA GLU A 36 4.71 -12.86 9.17
C GLU A 36 5.55 -12.52 10.42
N LYS A 37 6.87 -12.41 10.27
CA LYS A 37 7.80 -12.06 11.36
C LYS A 37 7.81 -10.57 11.72
N ARG A 38 7.33 -9.73 10.80
CA ARG A 38 7.22 -8.27 10.95
C ARG A 38 5.85 -7.88 10.43
N PRO A 39 4.76 -8.15 11.17
CA PRO A 39 3.41 -7.89 10.71
C PRO A 39 3.12 -6.37 10.66
N PRO A 40 2.08 -5.95 9.92
CA PRO A 40 1.64 -4.56 9.95
C PRO A 40 1.15 -4.16 11.35
N PRO A 41 1.18 -2.86 11.67
CA PRO A 41 0.76 -2.39 12.98
C PRO A 41 -0.76 -2.57 13.22
N LEU A 42 -1.13 -2.67 14.49
CA LEU A 42 -2.53 -2.77 14.91
C LEU A 42 -3.32 -1.51 14.55
N ALA A 43 -4.66 -1.63 14.51
CA ALA A 43 -5.53 -0.49 14.20
C ALA A 43 -5.24 0.68 15.16
N GLY A 44 -5.24 1.90 14.62
CA GLY A 44 -4.95 3.12 15.38
C GLY A 44 -3.47 3.51 15.44
N THR A 45 -2.55 2.60 15.08
CA THR A 45 -1.12 2.91 14.97
C THR A 45 -0.71 2.84 13.51
N GLY A 46 -0.44 3.98 12.89
CA GLY A 46 0.00 4.06 11.50
C GLY A 46 1.36 3.41 11.25
N HIS A 47 1.73 3.27 9.99
CA HIS A 47 3.02 2.73 9.57
C HIS A 47 4.21 3.60 10.02
N ASP A 48 5.24 2.96 10.57
CA ASP A 48 6.57 3.57 10.69
C ASP A 48 7.33 3.40 9.36
N LEU A 49 7.13 4.36 8.46
CA LEU A 49 7.70 4.33 7.11
C LEU A 49 9.22 4.43 7.10
N THR A 50 9.78 5.18 8.05
CA THR A 50 11.24 5.32 8.18
C THR A 50 11.83 3.97 8.55
N ALA A 51 11.33 3.31 9.61
CA ALA A 51 11.80 1.99 9.99
C ALA A 51 11.61 0.95 8.87
N ALA A 52 10.53 1.04 8.10
CA ALA A 52 10.26 0.17 6.96
C ALA A 52 11.28 0.32 5.81
N MET A 53 11.95 1.48 5.70
CA MET A 53 12.88 1.80 4.60
C MET A 53 14.35 1.92 5.02
N SER A 54 14.68 1.94 6.31
CA SER A 54 16.06 2.20 6.80
C SER A 54 16.96 0.97 6.99
N GLY A 55 16.47 -0.26 6.79
CA GLY A 55 17.25 -1.51 6.95
C GLY A 55 17.95 -2.02 5.68
N SER A 56 18.84 -3.01 5.80
CA SER A 56 19.54 -3.62 4.63
C SER A 56 18.85 -4.87 4.06
N SER A 57 17.64 -5.22 4.52
CA SER A 57 16.98 -6.46 4.10
C SER A 57 16.31 -6.35 2.74
N ALA A 58 16.01 -7.49 2.13
CA ALA A 58 15.24 -7.55 0.89
C ALA A 58 13.82 -6.96 1.06
N LEU A 59 13.20 -7.11 2.24
CA LEU A 59 11.95 -6.41 2.58
C LEU A 59 12.11 -4.88 2.54
N THR A 60 13.23 -4.37 3.05
CA THR A 60 13.51 -2.93 2.95
C THR A 60 13.61 -2.49 1.48
N GLN A 61 14.24 -3.29 0.62
CA GLN A 61 14.32 -2.99 -0.81
C GLN A 61 12.93 -2.91 -1.46
N VAL A 62 12.00 -3.81 -1.10
CA VAL A 62 10.60 -3.72 -1.53
C VAL A 62 9.99 -2.39 -1.10
N ASN A 63 10.15 -2.01 0.17
CA ASN A 63 9.58 -0.76 0.71
C ASN A 63 10.22 0.50 0.11
N CYS A 64 11.53 0.53 -0.12
CA CYS A 64 12.19 1.66 -0.77
C CYS A 64 11.66 1.88 -2.19
N LEU A 65 11.33 0.79 -2.91
CA LEU A 65 10.74 0.90 -4.24
C LEU A 65 9.26 1.30 -4.22
N LEU A 66 8.44 0.68 -3.38
CA LEU A 66 7.00 0.91 -3.34
C LEU A 66 6.64 2.18 -2.53
N THR A 67 6.96 2.18 -1.24
CA THR A 67 6.74 3.31 -0.33
C THR A 67 7.52 4.54 -0.79
N GLY A 68 8.80 4.36 -1.14
CA GLY A 68 9.65 5.46 -1.60
C GLY A 68 9.07 6.13 -2.85
N ALA A 69 8.62 5.37 -3.85
CA ALA A 69 7.97 5.94 -5.03
C ALA A 69 6.68 6.71 -4.70
N ALA A 70 5.87 6.23 -3.75
CA ALA A 70 4.65 6.90 -3.31
C ALA A 70 4.96 8.24 -2.62
N LEU A 71 5.90 8.23 -1.66
CA LEU A 71 6.35 9.41 -0.93
C LEU A 71 6.97 10.47 -1.85
N GLN A 72 7.77 10.03 -2.81
CA GLN A 72 8.39 10.90 -3.81
C GLN A 72 7.40 11.65 -4.71
N ARG A 73 6.16 11.13 -4.82
CA ARG A 73 5.03 11.75 -5.53
C ARG A 73 4.07 12.49 -4.59
N GLN A 74 4.40 12.55 -3.30
CA GLN A 74 3.60 13.14 -2.22
C GLN A 74 2.22 12.47 -2.07
N LEU A 75 2.12 11.19 -2.43
CA LEU A 75 0.87 10.44 -2.27
C LEU A 75 0.61 10.18 -0.79
N VAL A 76 -0.66 10.20 -0.41
CA VAL A 76 -1.04 9.74 0.93
C VAL A 76 -0.80 8.25 1.01
N VAL A 77 0.09 7.89 1.93
CA VAL A 77 0.29 6.52 2.41
C VAL A 77 -0.45 6.36 3.74
N ASP A 78 -0.62 5.14 4.22
CA ASP A 78 -1.27 4.85 5.52
C ASP A 78 -2.79 5.10 5.49
N LEU A 79 -3.42 4.93 4.32
CA LEU A 79 -4.87 5.12 4.15
C LEU A 79 -5.67 4.08 4.92
N SER A 80 -5.12 2.89 5.17
CA SER A 80 -5.80 1.89 6.01
C SER A 80 -5.99 2.36 7.46
N TYR A 81 -5.30 3.42 7.88
CA TYR A 81 -5.44 4.04 9.20
C TYR A 81 -6.07 5.43 9.14
N ARG A 82 -5.76 6.21 8.09
CA ARG A 82 -6.15 7.63 7.99
C ARG A 82 -7.47 7.89 7.27
N LEU A 83 -7.94 6.96 6.42
CA LEU A 83 -9.07 7.24 5.53
C LEU A 83 -10.39 7.48 6.29
N GLY A 84 -10.61 6.79 7.41
CA GLY A 84 -11.79 7.03 8.26
C GLY A 84 -11.91 8.48 8.72
N HIS A 85 -10.80 9.09 9.13
CA HIS A 85 -10.77 10.50 9.53
C HIS A 85 -11.02 11.44 8.35
N LEU A 86 -10.46 11.14 7.16
CA LEU A 86 -10.71 11.92 5.95
C LEU A 86 -12.19 11.88 5.53
N LEU A 87 -12.83 10.71 5.62
CA LEU A 87 -14.26 10.54 5.35
C LEU A 87 -15.12 11.37 6.31
N GLN A 88 -14.82 11.30 7.62
CA GLN A 88 -15.50 12.10 8.64
C GLN A 88 -15.33 13.60 8.42
N THR A 89 -14.12 14.04 8.08
CA THR A 89 -13.82 15.44 7.78
C THR A 89 -14.61 15.96 6.58
N ALA A 90 -14.91 15.10 5.61
CA ALA A 90 -15.77 15.42 4.46
C ALA A 90 -17.28 15.39 4.78
N GLY A 91 -17.66 15.14 6.04
CA GLY A 91 -19.07 15.09 6.48
C GLY A 91 -19.74 13.73 6.33
N LEU A 92 -19.02 12.68 5.90
CA LEU A 92 -19.55 11.33 5.80
C LEU A 92 -19.47 10.62 7.17
N ARG A 93 -20.51 9.85 7.50
CA ARG A 93 -20.52 9.00 8.69
C ARG A 93 -19.91 7.64 8.33
N VAL A 94 -18.74 7.31 8.89
CA VAL A 94 -18.16 5.97 8.78
C VAL A 94 -19.03 4.96 9.52
N THR A 95 -19.46 3.90 8.82
CA THR A 95 -20.33 2.85 9.37
C THR A 95 -19.61 1.52 9.57
N ALA A 96 -18.57 1.25 8.78
CA ALA A 96 -17.76 0.05 8.94
C ALA A 96 -16.33 0.25 8.41
N CYS A 97 -15.40 -0.52 8.96
CA CYS A 97 -14.05 -0.68 8.45
C CYS A 97 -13.65 -2.15 8.58
N SER A 98 -13.17 -2.74 7.49
CA SER A 98 -12.61 -4.09 7.45
C SER A 98 -11.19 -4.05 6.91
N ARG A 99 -10.28 -4.80 7.51
CA ARG A 99 -8.89 -4.89 7.07
C ARG A 99 -8.55 -6.31 6.64
N ALA A 100 -7.77 -6.44 5.58
CA ALA A 100 -7.27 -7.71 5.08
C ALA A 100 -5.81 -7.60 4.68
N LEU A 101 -5.14 -8.74 4.68
CA LEU A 101 -3.78 -8.87 4.20
C LEU A 101 -3.81 -9.49 2.80
N GLY A 102 -3.20 -8.81 1.84
CA GLY A 102 -2.93 -9.32 0.51
C GLY A 102 -1.54 -9.96 0.47
N PRO A 103 -1.44 -11.30 0.43
CA PRO A 103 -0.18 -12.00 0.35
C PRO A 103 0.37 -12.07 -1.07
N THR A 104 1.69 -12.24 -1.18
CA THR A 104 2.37 -12.73 -2.39
C THR A 104 3.09 -14.05 -2.12
N GLY A 105 3.57 -14.71 -3.18
CA GLY A 105 4.51 -15.80 -3.06
C GLY A 105 3.99 -16.97 -2.23
N THR A 106 4.85 -17.54 -1.38
CA THR A 106 4.48 -18.71 -0.57
C THR A 106 3.41 -18.40 0.49
N LEU A 107 3.22 -17.12 0.86
CA LEU A 107 2.21 -16.72 1.84
C LEU A 107 0.78 -16.87 1.29
N CYS A 108 0.57 -16.90 -0.03
CA CYS A 108 -0.76 -17.07 -0.61
C CYS A 108 -1.47 -18.37 -0.19
N SER A 109 -0.73 -19.42 0.21
CA SER A 109 -1.33 -20.65 0.77
C SER A 109 -1.76 -20.57 2.23
N ARG A 110 -1.37 -19.52 2.95
CA ARG A 110 -1.60 -19.38 4.40
C ARG A 110 -2.69 -18.37 4.75
N TYR A 111 -3.08 -17.54 3.79
CA TYR A 111 -4.04 -16.47 3.98
C TYR A 111 -5.29 -16.68 3.15
N THR A 112 -6.40 -16.17 3.67
CA THR A 112 -7.70 -16.12 3.00
C THR A 112 -8.10 -14.67 2.78
N GLY A 113 -8.92 -14.43 1.75
CA GLY A 113 -9.50 -13.12 1.49
C GLY A 113 -10.58 -12.73 2.51
N LEU A 114 -11.14 -11.53 2.37
CA LEU A 114 -12.14 -10.94 3.28
C LEU A 114 -13.38 -11.81 3.56
N ARG A 115 -13.68 -12.78 2.69
CA ARG A 115 -14.83 -13.70 2.81
C ARG A 115 -14.42 -15.17 2.97
N GLY A 116 -13.19 -15.42 3.42
CA GLY A 116 -12.66 -16.78 3.58
C GLY A 116 -12.22 -17.44 2.28
N THR A 117 -12.26 -16.73 1.14
CA THR A 117 -11.80 -17.26 -0.15
C THR A 117 -10.32 -17.62 -0.08
N PRO A 118 -9.92 -18.84 -0.43
CA PRO A 118 -8.50 -19.22 -0.49
C PRO A 118 -7.73 -18.33 -1.46
N LEU A 119 -6.51 -17.93 -1.09
CA LEU A 119 -5.68 -17.06 -1.94
C LEU A 119 -4.58 -17.81 -2.71
N HIS A 120 -4.51 -19.13 -2.58
CA HIS A 120 -3.45 -19.91 -3.24
C HIS A 120 -3.58 -19.89 -4.78
N ASP A 121 -4.81 -19.84 -5.31
CA ASP A 121 -5.07 -19.80 -6.76
C ASP A 121 -4.58 -18.51 -7.41
N VAL A 122 -4.57 -17.40 -6.66
CA VAL A 122 -4.12 -16.10 -7.17
C VAL A 122 -2.63 -15.86 -6.96
N ARG A 123 -1.88 -16.84 -6.42
CA ARG A 123 -0.45 -16.72 -6.09
C ARG A 123 0.38 -16.21 -7.26
N ALA A 124 0.27 -16.87 -8.41
CA ALA A 124 1.08 -16.54 -9.58
C ALA A 124 0.80 -15.10 -10.03
N THR A 125 -0.48 -14.73 -10.13
CA THR A 125 -0.93 -13.40 -10.54
C THR A 125 -0.49 -12.33 -9.54
N ALA A 126 -0.77 -12.51 -8.25
CA ALA A 126 -0.40 -11.54 -7.21
C ALA A 126 1.12 -11.30 -7.15
N THR A 127 1.91 -12.38 -7.21
CA THR A 127 3.37 -12.30 -7.20
C THR A 127 3.90 -11.59 -8.45
N THR A 128 3.35 -11.91 -9.62
CA THR A 128 3.77 -11.32 -10.89
C THR A 128 3.50 -9.81 -10.93
N ILE A 129 2.29 -9.39 -10.55
CA ILE A 129 1.90 -7.97 -10.52
C ILE A 129 2.87 -7.16 -9.66
N VAL A 130 3.22 -7.64 -8.46
CA VAL A 130 4.12 -6.91 -7.56
C VAL A 130 5.55 -6.92 -8.08
N CYS A 131 6.04 -8.03 -8.63
CA CYS A 131 7.36 -8.11 -9.24
C CYS A 131 7.53 -7.18 -10.46
N GLU A 132 6.51 -7.08 -11.32
CA GLU A 132 6.48 -6.18 -12.47
C GLU A 132 6.44 -4.72 -12.01
N THR A 133 5.64 -4.42 -10.99
CA THR A 133 5.59 -3.08 -10.38
C THR A 133 6.95 -2.67 -9.83
N VAL A 134 7.64 -3.56 -9.11
CA VAL A 134 9.01 -3.36 -8.60
C VAL A 134 9.99 -3.09 -9.74
N GLU A 135 9.92 -3.86 -10.83
CA GLU A 135 10.79 -3.66 -12.00
C GLU A 135 10.55 -2.28 -12.62
N ALA A 136 9.30 -1.93 -12.89
CA ALA A 136 8.92 -0.67 -13.53
C ALA A 136 9.29 0.55 -12.68
N LEU A 137 9.01 0.49 -11.37
CA LEU A 137 9.34 1.57 -10.44
C LEU A 137 10.85 1.72 -10.30
N SER A 138 11.62 0.63 -10.16
CA SER A 138 13.08 0.72 -10.04
C SER A 138 13.73 1.44 -11.24
N ARG A 139 13.29 1.14 -12.47
CA ARG A 139 13.76 1.81 -13.69
C ARG A 139 13.36 3.28 -13.73
N THR A 140 12.12 3.57 -13.35
CA THR A 140 11.58 4.95 -13.31
C THR A 140 12.29 5.80 -12.27
N LEU A 141 12.62 5.23 -11.11
CA LEU A 141 13.34 5.92 -10.05
C LEU A 141 14.80 6.15 -10.44
N LEU A 142 15.46 5.16 -11.05
CA LEU A 142 16.84 5.30 -11.53
C LEU A 142 16.94 6.39 -12.61
N SER A 143 16.06 6.38 -13.61
CA SER A 143 16.09 7.35 -14.71
C SER A 143 15.86 8.80 -14.27
N ARG A 144 15.30 8.98 -13.06
CA ARG A 144 15.09 10.29 -12.43
C ARG A 144 16.17 10.67 -11.42
N GLY A 145 17.17 9.81 -11.19
CA GLY A 145 18.18 10.00 -10.15
C GLY A 145 17.60 9.95 -8.74
N ARG A 146 16.48 9.25 -8.54
CA ARG A 146 15.75 9.19 -7.26
C ARG A 146 15.68 7.78 -6.67
N LEU A 147 16.39 6.82 -7.25
CA LEU A 147 16.44 5.48 -6.67
C LEU A 147 17.34 5.50 -5.44
N GLU A 148 16.81 5.01 -4.32
CA GLU A 148 17.54 4.80 -3.08
C GLU A 148 17.13 3.45 -2.50
N ALA A 149 18.09 2.74 -1.90
CA ALA A 149 17.84 1.58 -1.07
C ALA A 149 19.13 1.21 -0.29
N PRO A 150 19.15 1.25 1.05
CA PRO A 150 18.07 1.74 1.93
C PRO A 150 17.80 3.25 1.77
N LEU A 151 16.83 3.77 2.53
CA LEU A 151 16.53 5.20 2.63
C LEU A 151 17.82 6.03 2.79
N SER A 152 17.92 7.13 2.05
CA SER A 152 19.09 8.01 2.03
C SER A 152 20.37 7.40 1.46
N THR A 153 20.31 6.20 0.86
CA THR A 153 21.44 5.58 0.13
C THR A 153 21.15 5.57 -1.36
N PRO A 154 21.65 6.55 -2.13
CA PRO A 154 21.32 6.69 -3.54
C PRO A 154 21.94 5.58 -4.38
N ILE A 155 21.22 5.19 -5.44
CA ILE A 155 21.65 4.22 -6.44
C ILE A 155 21.62 4.89 -7.80
N GLY A 156 22.81 5.13 -8.35
CA GLY A 156 23.00 5.83 -9.63
C GLY A 156 23.29 4.93 -10.83
N THR A 157 23.40 3.61 -10.64
CA THR A 157 23.82 2.67 -11.69
C THR A 157 22.75 1.63 -12.00
N GLU A 158 22.77 1.13 -13.23
CA GLU A 158 21.88 0.05 -13.68
C GLU A 158 22.19 -1.26 -12.95
N GLU A 159 23.47 -1.56 -12.67
CA GLU A 159 23.90 -2.72 -11.91
C GLU A 159 23.33 -2.68 -10.48
N GLY A 160 23.39 -1.50 -9.84
CA GLY A 160 22.82 -1.27 -8.52
C GLY A 160 21.31 -1.43 -8.51
N ARG A 161 20.61 -0.83 -9.49
CA ARG A 161 19.16 -1.00 -9.67
C ARG A 161 18.79 -2.46 -9.85
N ALA A 162 19.48 -3.17 -10.74
CA ALA A 162 19.21 -4.58 -11.00
C ALA A 162 19.45 -5.45 -9.76
N SER A 163 20.46 -5.13 -8.93
CA SER A 163 20.70 -5.80 -7.65
C SER A 163 19.53 -5.63 -6.68
N VAL A 164 19.05 -4.39 -6.51
CA VAL A 164 17.91 -4.08 -5.63
C VAL A 164 16.61 -4.71 -6.14
N ALA A 165 16.33 -4.60 -7.44
CA ALA A 165 15.14 -5.21 -8.04
C ALA A 165 15.15 -6.75 -7.90
N ARG A 166 16.32 -7.40 -8.03
CA ARG A 166 16.43 -8.85 -7.79
C ARG A 166 16.16 -9.21 -6.34
N GLY A 167 16.77 -8.52 -5.38
CA GLY A 167 16.54 -8.80 -3.96
C GLY A 167 15.07 -8.59 -3.57
N ALA A 168 14.44 -7.50 -4.03
CA ALA A 168 13.01 -7.27 -3.84
C ALA A 168 12.14 -8.39 -4.43
N LYS A 169 12.43 -8.85 -5.66
CA LYS A 169 11.68 -9.95 -6.29
C LYS A 169 11.81 -11.27 -5.54
N VAL A 170 13.00 -11.60 -5.05
CA VAL A 170 13.22 -12.78 -4.20
C VAL A 170 12.33 -12.70 -2.96
N GLN A 171 12.31 -11.56 -2.27
CA GLN A 171 11.45 -11.36 -1.11
C GLN A 171 9.96 -11.49 -1.43
N ILE A 172 9.51 -10.98 -2.59
CA ILE A 172 8.11 -11.06 -3.03
C ILE A 172 7.71 -12.51 -3.36
N GLN A 173 8.64 -13.29 -3.94
CA GLN A 173 8.44 -14.71 -4.23
C GLN A 173 8.41 -15.56 -2.96
N GLU A 174 9.28 -15.28 -1.99
CA GLU A 174 9.22 -15.87 -0.65
C GLU A 174 7.89 -15.51 0.01
N GLY A 175 7.49 -14.25 -0.11
CA GLY A 175 6.17 -13.75 0.26
C GLY A 175 6.26 -12.49 1.10
N VAL A 176 5.42 -11.51 0.74
CA VAL A 176 5.16 -10.31 1.53
C VAL A 176 3.67 -10.15 1.75
N LEU A 177 3.31 -9.30 2.71
CA LEU A 177 1.95 -8.95 3.07
C LEU A 177 1.74 -7.46 2.84
N PHE A 178 0.69 -7.11 2.12
CA PHE A 178 0.22 -5.74 1.97
C PHE A 178 -1.08 -5.58 2.76
N LEU A 179 -1.21 -4.47 3.48
CA LEU A 179 -2.43 -4.16 4.22
C LEU A 179 -3.42 -3.46 3.29
N PHE A 180 -4.64 -3.99 3.25
CA PHE A 180 -5.79 -3.38 2.58
C PHE A 180 -6.85 -3.05 3.63
N ALA A 181 -7.57 -1.95 3.41
CA ALA A 181 -8.74 -1.59 4.18
C ALA A 181 -9.91 -1.24 3.27
N GLU A 182 -11.07 -1.82 3.58
CA GLU A 182 -12.36 -1.43 3.06
C GLU A 182 -13.05 -0.53 4.09
N TRP A 183 -13.41 0.67 3.66
CA TRP A 183 -14.16 1.64 4.45
C TRP A 183 -15.55 1.82 3.85
N VAL A 184 -16.57 1.69 4.68
CA VAL A 184 -17.95 2.01 4.33
C VAL A 184 -18.37 3.24 5.09
N ALA A 185 -18.82 4.26 4.36
CA ALA A 185 -19.34 5.49 4.93
C ALA A 185 -20.64 5.90 4.24
N GLN A 186 -21.41 6.74 4.92
CA GLN A 186 -22.74 7.15 4.48
C GLN A 186 -22.88 8.66 4.58
N ARG A 187 -23.53 9.29 3.59
CA ARG A 187 -24.02 10.66 3.74
C ARG A 187 -25.16 10.67 4.76
N PRO A 188 -25.12 11.51 5.82
CA PRO A 188 -26.22 11.62 6.76
C PRO A 188 -27.57 11.93 6.07
N MET A 189 -28.67 11.51 6.70
CA MET A 189 -30.03 11.74 6.20
C MET A 189 -30.52 13.18 6.42
N SER A 190 -29.85 13.92 7.31
CA SER A 190 -30.15 15.29 7.74
C SER A 190 -29.78 16.33 6.71
#